data_AF-A0A968WWL7-F1
#
_entry.id   AF-A0A968WWL7-F1
#
_cell.length_a   1.000
_cell.length_b   1.000
_cell.length_c   1.000
_cell.angle_alpha   90.00
_cell.angle_beta   90.00
_cell.angle_gamma   90.00
#
_symmetry.space_group_name_H-M   'P 1'
#
loop_
_entity.id
_entity.type
_entity.pdbx_description
1 polymer ?
#
loop_
_entity_poly.entity_id
_entity_poly.type
_entity_poly.pdbx_seq_one_letter_code
_entity_poly.pdbx_strand_id
1 'polypeptide(L)'
;MKNSMSVGSAMSVLAKGGYIERFDIPKKRMRGTRLLRPDVLTSQLQLDAAAIEEKDRRDREKLKAMVEMCYSRSCRQQWILTYFGEENAGVCGTCDICRDSGAGDARAPNAEEEIIVKKALSGVARMSRKTANGWEARFGRGRIVQMLAGSRSQEIITARLDQLSTYGILKDKGTGYLNGLMRSLTDAGIIITVPGEFPLVTLTSFGEKVMRGSAKFQLVWPDPEAGKKEVALKDHGFDAQLYSILRDIRERIAKREDVPSYIVFPNKTLEAMAKYQPIDLEQALHLPGIGAAKVQRYAKPFLEAIKAWKKSRH
;
A
#
# COMPACT_ATOMS: atom_id res chain seq x y z
N MET A 1 -33.65 -1.34 3.07
CA MET A 1 -33.25 -0.65 1.82
C MET A 1 -33.16 -1.69 0.71
N LYS A 2 -34.04 -1.66 -0.31
CA LYS A 2 -33.91 -2.54 -1.48
C LYS A 2 -32.72 -2.06 -2.31
N ASN A 3 -31.71 -2.91 -2.49
CA ASN A 3 -30.55 -2.63 -3.32
C ASN A 3 -31.02 -2.40 -4.78
N SER A 4 -30.87 -1.19 -5.30
CA SER A 4 -31.36 -0.82 -6.65
C SER A 4 -30.75 -1.68 -7.75
N MET A 5 -29.52 -2.16 -7.56
CA MET A 5 -28.84 -3.07 -8.49
C MET A 5 -29.41 -4.49 -8.46
N SER A 6 -29.86 -4.98 -7.30
CA SER A 6 -30.50 -6.31 -7.22
C SER A 6 -31.85 -6.30 -7.90
N VAL A 7 -32.62 -5.22 -7.76
CA VAL A 7 -33.89 -5.02 -8.48
C VAL A 7 -33.65 -4.92 -9.98
N GLY A 8 -32.65 -4.15 -10.43
CA GLY A 8 -32.29 -4.04 -11.85
C GLY A 8 -31.88 -5.38 -12.47
N SER A 9 -31.10 -6.17 -11.72
CA SER A 9 -30.67 -7.51 -12.14
C SER A 9 -31.85 -8.48 -12.25
N ALA A 10 -32.75 -8.51 -11.26
CA ALA A 10 -33.95 -9.34 -11.29
C ALA A 10 -34.85 -8.96 -12.49
N MET A 11 -35.04 -7.67 -12.76
CA MET A 11 -35.79 -7.22 -13.93
C MET A 11 -35.13 -7.66 -15.25
N SER A 12 -33.81 -7.63 -15.35
CA SER A 12 -33.10 -8.11 -16.53
C SER A 12 -33.25 -9.62 -16.75
N VAL A 13 -33.26 -10.40 -15.67
CA VAL A 13 -33.45 -11.87 -15.74
C VAL A 13 -34.86 -12.19 -16.20
N LEU A 14 -35.88 -11.56 -15.60
CA LEU A 14 -37.27 -11.77 -15.98
C LEU A 14 -37.55 -11.33 -17.42
N ALA A 15 -36.90 -10.26 -17.89
CA ALA A 15 -37.05 -9.80 -19.27
C ALA A 15 -36.43 -10.77 -20.27
N LYS A 16 -35.21 -11.28 -19.99
CA LYS A 16 -34.56 -12.31 -20.83
C LYS A 16 -35.36 -13.62 -20.87
N GLY A 17 -36.01 -13.98 -19.76
CA GLY A 17 -36.92 -15.13 -19.68
C GLY A 17 -38.28 -14.92 -20.35
N GLY A 18 -38.54 -13.74 -20.93
CA GLY A 18 -39.81 -13.44 -21.61
C GLY A 18 -41.01 -13.30 -20.68
N TYR A 19 -40.79 -13.10 -19.38
CA TYR A 19 -41.88 -12.92 -18.41
C TYR A 19 -42.35 -11.47 -18.33
N ILE A 20 -41.44 -10.53 -18.60
CA ILE A 20 -41.74 -9.09 -18.56
C ILE A 20 -41.14 -8.35 -19.76
N GLU A 21 -41.77 -7.24 -20.11
CA GLU A 21 -41.27 -6.26 -21.08
C GLU A 21 -41.13 -4.90 -20.39
N ARG A 22 -40.00 -4.21 -20.63
CA ARG A 22 -39.79 -2.84 -20.14
C ARG A 22 -39.87 -1.87 -21.30
N PHE A 23 -40.67 -0.82 -21.14
CA PHE A 23 -40.85 0.23 -22.14
C PHE A 23 -40.74 1.61 -21.52
N ASP A 24 -40.29 2.57 -22.31
CA ASP A 24 -40.21 3.97 -21.90
C ASP A 24 -41.60 4.61 -22.03
N ILE A 25 -42.04 5.36 -21.01
CA ILE A 25 -43.34 6.00 -21.02
C ILE A 25 -43.20 7.35 -21.74
N PRO A 26 -43.91 7.59 -22.86
CA PRO A 26 -43.80 8.85 -23.60
C PRO A 26 -44.00 10.07 -22.71
N LYS A 27 -43.15 11.08 -22.88
CA LYS A 27 -43.18 12.35 -22.14
C LYS A 27 -42.97 12.22 -20.62
N LYS A 28 -42.56 11.06 -20.11
CA LYS A 28 -42.22 10.86 -18.69
C LYS A 28 -40.82 10.28 -18.56
N ARG A 29 -40.06 10.72 -17.54
CA ARG A 29 -38.73 10.17 -17.22
C ARG A 29 -38.85 8.90 -16.37
N MET A 30 -39.68 7.96 -16.80
CA MET A 30 -39.94 6.72 -16.09
C MET A 30 -40.17 5.56 -17.06
N ARG A 31 -39.87 4.34 -16.60
CA ARG A 31 -40.07 3.09 -17.34
C ARG A 31 -41.26 2.32 -16.80
N GLY A 32 -42.12 1.87 -17.70
CA GLY A 32 -43.17 0.91 -17.40
C GLY A 32 -42.63 -0.52 -17.38
N THR A 33 -43.40 -1.44 -16.81
CA THR A 33 -43.15 -2.88 -16.91
C THR A 33 -44.47 -3.56 -17.21
N ARG A 34 -44.50 -4.30 -18.32
CA ARG A 34 -45.64 -5.12 -18.74
C ARG A 34 -45.33 -6.57 -18.40
N LEU A 35 -46.26 -7.26 -17.75
CA LEU A 35 -46.18 -8.71 -17.57
C LEU A 35 -46.64 -9.36 -18.88
N LEU A 36 -45.79 -10.19 -19.47
CA LEU A 36 -46.12 -10.92 -20.70
C LEU A 36 -46.82 -12.26 -20.41
N ARG A 37 -46.59 -12.81 -19.21
CA ARG A 37 -47.18 -14.07 -18.73
C ARG A 37 -47.72 -13.90 -17.31
N PRO A 38 -48.87 -13.21 -17.14
CA PRO A 38 -49.43 -12.90 -15.82
C PRO A 38 -50.00 -14.13 -15.09
N ASP A 39 -50.22 -15.22 -15.82
CA ASP A 39 -50.73 -16.52 -15.38
C ASP A 39 -49.66 -17.43 -14.75
N VAL A 40 -48.38 -17.13 -14.96
CA VAL A 40 -47.27 -17.92 -14.39
C VAL A 40 -47.04 -17.51 -12.94
N LEU A 41 -47.19 -18.47 -12.01
CA LEU A 41 -46.88 -18.26 -10.59
C LEU A 41 -45.37 -18.15 -10.37
N THR A 42 -44.96 -17.46 -9.29
CA THR A 42 -43.53 -17.28 -8.97
C THR A 42 -42.78 -18.61 -8.82
N SER A 43 -43.44 -19.64 -8.28
CA SER A 43 -42.88 -21.00 -8.14
C SER A 43 -42.66 -21.73 -9.47
N GLN A 44 -43.29 -21.25 -10.55
CA GLN A 44 -43.23 -21.85 -11.90
C GLN A 44 -42.27 -21.09 -12.82
N LEU A 45 -41.60 -20.03 -12.33
CA LEU A 45 -40.59 -19.32 -13.08
C LEU A 45 -39.41 -20.25 -13.37
N GLN A 46 -39.19 -20.55 -14.64
CA GLN A 46 -37.99 -21.23 -15.07
C GLN A 46 -36.86 -20.20 -15.19
N LEU A 47 -36.08 -20.10 -14.11
CA LEU A 47 -34.89 -19.27 -14.02
C LEU A 47 -33.65 -20.14 -14.18
N ASP A 48 -32.72 -19.71 -15.01
CA ASP A 48 -31.41 -20.35 -15.13
C ASP A 48 -30.55 -19.97 -13.92
N ALA A 49 -30.58 -20.84 -12.90
CA ALA A 49 -29.84 -20.64 -11.66
C ALA A 49 -28.32 -20.56 -11.91
N ALA A 50 -27.80 -21.38 -12.83
CA ALA A 50 -26.38 -21.40 -13.19
C ALA A 50 -25.96 -20.08 -13.83
N ALA A 51 -26.77 -19.53 -14.75
CA ALA A 51 -26.49 -18.23 -15.35
C ALA A 51 -26.54 -17.07 -14.35
N ILE A 52 -27.43 -17.14 -13.35
CA ILE A 52 -27.52 -16.14 -12.28
C ILE A 52 -26.27 -16.19 -11.39
N GLU A 53 -25.86 -17.38 -10.96
CA GLU A 53 -24.68 -17.59 -10.12
C GLU A 53 -23.39 -17.17 -10.84
N GLU A 54 -23.24 -17.55 -12.11
CA GLU A 54 -22.09 -17.16 -12.93
C GLU A 54 -22.01 -15.64 -13.16
N LYS A 55 -23.15 -14.96 -13.26
CA LYS A 55 -23.17 -13.50 -13.31
C LYS A 55 -22.71 -12.90 -11.98
N ASP A 56 -23.24 -13.38 -10.85
CA ASP A 56 -22.88 -12.89 -9.51
C ASP A 56 -21.38 -13.08 -9.22
N ARG A 57 -20.82 -14.23 -9.64
CA ARG A 57 -19.38 -14.49 -9.61
C ARG A 57 -18.58 -13.44 -10.38
N ARG A 58 -18.95 -13.18 -11.65
CA ARG A 58 -18.29 -12.17 -12.49
C ARG A 58 -18.40 -10.75 -11.94
N ASP A 59 -19.55 -10.40 -11.36
CA ASP A 59 -19.76 -9.08 -10.76
C ASP A 59 -18.90 -8.89 -9.50
N ARG A 60 -18.74 -9.95 -8.67
CA ARG A 60 -17.80 -9.94 -7.53
C ARG A 60 -16.35 -9.85 -7.97
N GLU A 61 -15.96 -10.56 -9.03
CA GLU A 61 -14.60 -10.49 -9.59
C GLU A 61 -14.26 -9.07 -10.06
N LYS A 62 -15.19 -8.41 -10.77
CA LYS A 62 -15.02 -7.00 -11.17
C LYS A 62 -14.88 -6.06 -9.98
N LEU A 63 -15.73 -6.22 -8.95
CA LEU A 63 -15.63 -5.42 -7.74
C LEU A 63 -14.28 -5.62 -7.04
N LYS A 64 -13.82 -6.88 -6.93
CA LYS A 64 -12.52 -7.22 -6.37
C LYS A 64 -11.39 -6.53 -7.13
N ALA A 65 -11.42 -6.57 -8.47
CA ALA A 65 -10.42 -5.88 -9.30
C ALA A 65 -10.40 -4.36 -9.05
N MET A 66 -11.57 -3.72 -8.92
CA MET A 66 -11.64 -2.29 -8.59
C MET A 66 -11.08 -1.96 -7.20
N VAL A 67 -11.37 -2.81 -6.21
CA VAL A 67 -10.81 -2.67 -4.86
C VAL A 67 -9.28 -2.80 -4.90
N GLU A 68 -8.77 -3.81 -5.60
CA GLU A 68 -7.34 -4.01 -5.82
C GLU A 68 -6.68 -2.81 -6.51
N MET A 69 -7.32 -2.23 -7.55
CA MET A 69 -6.82 -1.03 -8.22
C MET A 69 -6.66 0.14 -7.25
N CYS A 70 -7.68 0.40 -6.41
CA CYS A 70 -7.69 1.54 -5.49
C CYS A 70 -6.59 1.43 -4.41
N TYR A 71 -6.34 0.23 -3.91
CA TYR A 71 -5.33 -0.02 -2.88
C TYR A 71 -3.94 -0.37 -3.44
N SER A 72 -3.84 -0.61 -4.75
CA SER A 72 -2.57 -0.85 -5.43
C SER A 72 -1.67 0.37 -5.37
N ARG A 73 -0.35 0.10 -5.35
CA ARG A 73 0.71 1.10 -5.54
C ARG A 73 1.36 1.02 -6.92
N SER A 74 0.70 0.37 -7.89
CA SER A 74 1.09 0.38 -9.30
C SER A 74 0.54 1.61 -10.02
N CYS A 75 1.14 1.98 -11.16
CA CYS A 75 0.62 3.03 -12.02
C CYS A 75 -0.86 2.78 -12.35
N ARG A 76 -1.74 3.78 -12.14
CA ARG A 76 -3.18 3.65 -12.36
C ARG A 76 -3.51 3.33 -13.81
N GLN A 77 -2.92 4.07 -14.74
CA GLN A 77 -3.17 3.88 -16.17
C GLN A 77 -2.66 2.53 -16.64
N GLN A 78 -1.47 2.12 -16.21
CA GLN A 78 -0.93 0.81 -16.52
C GLN A 78 -1.87 -0.31 -16.05
N TRP A 79 -2.36 -0.21 -14.81
CA TRP A 79 -3.33 -1.18 -14.28
C TRP A 79 -4.60 -1.24 -15.13
N ILE A 80 -5.14 -0.08 -15.53
CA ILE A 80 -6.33 0.00 -16.39
C ILE A 80 -6.06 -0.67 -17.74
N LEU A 81 -4.93 -0.38 -18.39
CA LEU A 81 -4.57 -0.96 -19.69
C LEU A 81 -4.44 -2.48 -19.59
N THR A 82 -3.76 -2.99 -18.56
CA THR A 82 -3.64 -4.42 -18.30
C THR A 82 -5.01 -5.07 -18.00
N TYR A 83 -5.88 -4.41 -17.24
CA TYR A 83 -7.24 -4.90 -16.99
C TYR A 83 -8.06 -5.09 -18.28
N PHE A 84 -7.85 -4.23 -19.28
CA PHE A 84 -8.49 -4.33 -20.59
C PHE A 84 -7.71 -5.17 -21.62
N GLY A 85 -6.68 -5.89 -21.19
CA GLY A 85 -5.96 -6.88 -22.00
C GLY A 85 -4.72 -6.35 -22.73
N GLU A 86 -4.26 -5.14 -22.42
CA GLU A 86 -2.98 -4.63 -22.94
C GLU A 86 -1.81 -5.11 -22.08
N GLU A 87 -1.13 -6.13 -22.58
CA GLU A 87 0.07 -6.68 -21.97
C GLU A 87 1.27 -5.74 -22.16
N ASN A 88 2.14 -5.62 -21.15
CA ASN A 88 3.34 -4.78 -21.16
C ASN A 88 3.09 -3.26 -21.26
N ALA A 89 1.92 -2.79 -20.84
CA ALA A 89 1.65 -1.36 -20.73
C ALA A 89 2.73 -0.64 -19.88
N GLY A 90 3.24 0.50 -20.36
CA GLY A 90 4.19 1.32 -19.64
C GLY A 90 3.56 2.09 -18.47
N VAL A 91 4.39 2.65 -17.58
CA VAL A 91 3.93 3.60 -16.57
C VAL A 91 3.60 4.95 -17.21
N CYS A 92 2.56 5.63 -16.73
CA CYS A 92 2.07 6.87 -17.37
C CYS A 92 2.82 8.15 -16.99
N GLY A 93 3.63 8.12 -15.94
CA GLY A 93 4.34 9.30 -15.42
C GLY A 93 3.45 10.38 -14.77
N THR A 94 2.12 10.33 -14.94
CA THR A 94 1.23 11.46 -14.62
C THR A 94 0.14 11.16 -13.59
N CYS A 95 -0.11 9.90 -13.23
CA CYS A 95 -1.08 9.57 -12.17
C CYS A 95 -0.56 9.90 -10.76
N ASP A 96 -1.44 9.88 -9.76
CA ASP A 96 -1.12 10.07 -8.34
C ASP A 96 0.05 9.18 -7.90
N ILE A 97 0.02 7.90 -8.25
CA ILE A 97 1.10 6.96 -7.91
C ILE A 97 2.40 7.32 -8.62
N CYS A 98 2.38 7.64 -9.92
CA CYS A 98 3.59 8.02 -10.67
C CYS A 98 4.18 9.35 -10.20
N ARG A 99 3.34 10.32 -9.84
CA ARG A 99 3.78 11.61 -9.28
C ARG A 99 4.41 11.43 -7.90
N ASP A 100 3.79 10.60 -7.07
CA ASP A 100 4.32 10.21 -5.76
C ASP A 100 5.59 9.35 -5.88
N SER A 101 5.87 8.73 -7.05
CA SER A 101 7.14 8.05 -7.35
C SER A 101 8.29 9.00 -7.68
N GLY A 102 8.00 10.29 -7.91
CA GLY A 102 8.89 11.17 -8.65
C GLY A 102 8.91 10.76 -10.12
N ALA A 103 8.10 11.41 -10.96
CA ALA A 103 8.11 11.21 -12.40
C ALA A 103 9.33 11.91 -13.04
N GLY A 104 10.53 11.46 -12.68
CA GLY A 104 11.76 11.83 -13.38
C GLY A 104 12.00 10.92 -14.58
N ASP A 105 12.74 11.40 -15.58
CA ASP A 105 13.19 10.56 -16.68
C ASP A 105 14.16 9.48 -16.17
N ALA A 106 13.93 8.24 -16.60
CA ALA A 106 14.84 7.15 -16.27
C ALA A 106 16.19 7.38 -16.94
N ARG A 107 17.26 7.34 -16.15
CA ARG A 107 18.63 7.52 -16.66
C ARG A 107 19.60 6.50 -16.08
N ALA A 108 20.70 6.30 -16.78
CA ALA A 108 21.79 5.45 -16.31
C ALA A 108 22.41 6.00 -15.00
N PRO A 109 22.94 5.12 -14.13
CA PRO A 109 23.70 5.54 -12.95
C PRO A 109 25.02 6.23 -13.35
N ASN A 110 25.49 7.15 -12.53
CA ASN A 110 26.91 7.47 -12.45
C ASN A 110 27.68 6.41 -11.62
N ALA A 111 29.01 6.52 -11.52
CA ALA A 111 29.84 5.53 -10.84
C ALA A 111 29.49 5.37 -9.33
N GLU A 112 29.15 6.45 -8.64
CA GLU A 112 28.77 6.41 -7.22
C GLU A 112 27.40 5.75 -7.01
N GLU A 113 26.44 6.13 -7.86
CA GLU A 113 25.10 5.58 -7.92
C GLU A 113 25.11 4.07 -8.21
N GLU A 114 25.99 3.60 -9.09
CA GLU A 114 26.16 2.18 -9.37
C GLU A 114 26.65 1.42 -8.12
N ILE A 115 27.58 2.00 -7.36
CA ILE A 115 28.06 1.42 -6.09
C ILE A 115 26.92 1.37 -5.06
N ILE A 116 26.12 2.43 -4.96
CA ILE A 116 24.96 2.48 -4.04
C ILE A 116 23.96 1.36 -4.38
N VAL A 117 23.64 1.18 -5.67
CA VAL A 117 22.75 0.11 -6.11
C VAL A 117 23.35 -1.26 -5.78
N LYS A 118 24.63 -1.50 -6.06
CA LYS A 118 25.30 -2.78 -5.72
C LYS A 118 25.28 -3.07 -4.23
N LYS A 119 25.49 -2.07 -3.38
CA LYS A 119 25.36 -2.18 -1.91
C LYS A 119 23.93 -2.53 -1.49
N ALA A 120 22.93 -1.83 -2.03
CA ALA A 120 21.53 -2.09 -1.73
C ALA A 120 21.11 -3.51 -2.14
N LEU A 121 21.46 -3.94 -3.36
CA LEU A 121 21.16 -5.28 -3.87
C LEU A 121 21.90 -6.37 -3.08
N SER A 122 23.13 -6.11 -2.64
CA SER A 122 23.85 -7.01 -1.73
C SER A 122 23.11 -7.18 -0.41
N GLY A 123 22.54 -6.09 0.13
CA GLY A 123 21.69 -6.15 1.32
C GLY A 123 20.43 -6.99 1.11
N VAL A 124 19.72 -6.78 -0.01
CA VAL A 124 18.56 -7.60 -0.40
C VAL A 124 18.95 -9.07 -0.51
N ALA A 125 20.08 -9.38 -1.15
CA ALA A 125 20.60 -10.74 -1.29
C ALA A 125 20.92 -11.40 0.05
N ARG A 126 21.60 -10.68 0.98
CA ARG A 126 21.90 -11.18 2.33
C ARG A 126 20.66 -11.41 3.18
N MET A 127 19.58 -10.70 2.87
CA MET A 127 18.26 -10.83 3.49
C MET A 127 17.31 -11.70 2.67
N SER A 128 17.83 -12.45 1.71
CA SER A 128 17.11 -13.44 0.91
C SER A 128 17.82 -14.79 1.01
N ARG A 129 17.21 -15.85 0.52
CA ARG A 129 17.85 -17.17 0.39
C ARG A 129 18.04 -17.49 -1.08
N LYS A 130 19.26 -17.87 -1.47
CA LYS A 130 19.51 -18.39 -2.82
C LYS A 130 19.14 -19.87 -2.88
N THR A 131 18.28 -20.22 -3.83
CA THR A 131 17.79 -21.58 -4.09
C THR A 131 18.13 -21.99 -5.52
N ALA A 132 17.87 -23.25 -5.88
CA ALA A 132 18.02 -23.73 -7.26
C ALA A 132 17.12 -22.96 -8.25
N ASN A 133 15.96 -22.50 -7.79
CA ASN A 133 14.95 -21.83 -8.61
C ASN A 133 15.04 -20.30 -8.57
N GLY A 134 16.10 -19.74 -7.98
CA GLY A 134 16.32 -18.30 -7.83
C GLY A 134 16.32 -17.83 -6.39
N TRP A 135 15.88 -16.59 -6.15
CA TRP A 135 15.95 -15.95 -4.84
C TRP A 135 14.62 -16.00 -4.10
N GLU A 136 14.63 -16.55 -2.90
CA GLU A 136 13.50 -16.62 -1.99
C GLU A 136 13.53 -15.47 -0.99
N ALA A 137 12.44 -14.69 -0.93
CA ALA A 137 12.32 -13.54 -0.05
C ALA A 137 12.14 -13.97 1.41
N ARG A 138 12.83 -13.30 2.35
CA ARG A 138 12.68 -13.58 3.80
C ARG A 138 12.19 -12.39 4.61
N PHE A 139 12.40 -11.18 4.09
CA PHE A 139 12.10 -9.95 4.80
C PHE A 139 11.40 -8.94 3.90
N GLY A 140 10.54 -8.12 4.51
CA GLY A 140 9.89 -7.00 3.83
C GLY A 140 10.83 -5.81 3.65
N ARG A 141 10.47 -4.92 2.72
CA ARG A 141 11.24 -3.71 2.36
C ARG A 141 11.68 -2.89 3.57
N GLY A 142 10.79 -2.66 4.53
CA GLY A 142 11.08 -1.85 5.71
C GLY A 142 12.24 -2.39 6.53
N ARG A 143 12.32 -3.71 6.73
CA ARG A 143 13.42 -4.33 7.49
C ARG A 143 14.74 -4.29 6.72
N ILE A 144 14.69 -4.43 5.39
CA ILE A 144 15.87 -4.28 4.53
C ILE A 144 16.42 -2.86 4.60
N VAL A 145 15.55 -1.84 4.51
CA VAL A 145 15.95 -0.43 4.63
C VAL A 145 16.54 -0.14 6.02
N GLN A 146 15.92 -0.63 7.10
CA GLN A 146 16.46 -0.49 8.45
C GLN A 146 17.85 -1.11 8.60
N MET A 147 18.08 -2.29 8.01
CA MET A 147 19.37 -2.97 8.02
C MET A 147 20.42 -2.14 7.25
N LEU A 148 20.12 -1.69 6.03
CA LEU A 148 21.03 -0.89 5.21
C LEU A 148 21.38 0.47 5.85
N ALA A 149 20.41 1.07 6.55
CA ALA A 149 20.58 2.33 7.27
C ALA A 149 21.31 2.18 8.61
N GLY A 150 21.49 0.96 9.12
CA GLY A 150 22.16 0.71 10.40
C GLY A 150 21.28 0.99 11.62
N SER A 151 19.97 0.73 11.50
CA SER A 151 19.01 0.94 12.58
C SER A 151 19.30 0.04 13.78
N ARG A 152 19.31 0.63 14.98
CA ARG A 152 19.46 -0.10 16.26
C ARG A 152 18.13 -0.58 16.85
N SER A 153 17.10 -0.77 16.02
CA SER A 153 15.80 -1.23 16.51
C SER A 153 15.92 -2.64 17.10
N GLN A 154 15.11 -2.94 18.12
CA GLN A 154 15.11 -4.25 18.76
C GLN A 154 14.88 -5.37 17.73
N GLU A 155 14.05 -5.11 16.72
CA GLU A 155 13.71 -6.07 15.67
C GLU A 155 14.89 -6.42 14.75
N ILE A 156 15.85 -5.50 14.56
CA ILE A 156 17.08 -5.75 13.80
C ILE A 156 18.01 -6.65 14.61
N ILE A 157 18.21 -6.32 15.89
CA ILE A 157 19.12 -7.04 16.80
C ILE A 157 18.59 -8.46 17.06
N THR A 158 17.30 -8.60 17.36
CA THR A 158 16.68 -9.91 17.61
C THR A 158 16.77 -10.82 16.38
N ALA A 159 16.66 -10.26 15.17
CA ALA A 159 16.84 -11.01 13.92
C ALA A 159 18.32 -11.19 13.52
N ARG A 160 19.27 -10.71 14.34
CA ARG A 160 20.73 -10.73 14.10
C ARG A 160 21.15 -10.09 12.78
N LEU A 161 20.36 -9.12 12.31
CA LEU A 161 20.62 -8.43 11.05
C LEU A 161 21.75 -7.41 11.16
N ASP A 162 22.07 -6.99 12.39
CA ASP A 162 23.23 -6.18 12.75
C ASP A 162 24.57 -6.89 12.52
N GLN A 163 24.56 -8.23 12.41
CA GLN A 163 25.75 -9.04 12.17
C GLN A 163 26.08 -9.21 10.67
N LEU A 164 25.20 -8.75 9.79
CA LEU A 164 25.41 -8.84 8.34
C LEU A 164 26.49 -7.84 7.91
N SER A 165 27.34 -8.22 6.97
CA SER A 165 28.35 -7.32 6.38
C SER A 165 27.76 -6.11 5.65
N THR A 166 26.45 -6.13 5.39
CA THR A 166 25.70 -5.05 4.73
C THR A 166 24.98 -4.14 5.73
N TYR A 167 25.07 -4.43 7.03
CA TYR A 167 24.47 -3.61 8.07
C TYR A 167 25.09 -2.20 8.10
N GLY A 168 24.25 -1.17 7.98
CA GLY A 168 24.68 0.23 7.99
C GLY A 168 25.54 0.65 6.81
N ILE A 169 25.66 -0.16 5.75
CA ILE A 169 26.56 0.11 4.60
C ILE A 169 26.12 1.32 3.76
N LEU A 170 24.88 1.78 3.94
CA LEU A 170 24.29 2.97 3.31
C LEU A 170 23.70 3.94 4.35
N LYS A 171 24.25 3.95 5.58
CA LYS A 171 23.78 4.83 6.66
C LYS A 171 23.79 6.32 6.30
N ASP A 172 24.70 6.75 5.44
CA ASP A 172 24.88 8.13 4.97
C ASP A 172 23.75 8.63 4.06
N LYS A 173 22.96 7.72 3.49
CA LYS A 173 21.86 8.09 2.59
C LYS A 173 20.54 8.35 3.31
N GLY A 174 20.36 7.82 4.52
CA GLY A 174 19.13 7.95 5.29
C GLY A 174 17.98 7.09 4.75
N THR A 175 16.98 6.87 5.60
CA THR A 175 15.87 5.93 5.30
C THR A 175 14.94 6.41 4.20
N GLY A 176 14.73 7.71 4.04
CA GLY A 176 13.85 8.26 3.01
C GLY A 176 14.39 8.02 1.60
N TYR A 177 15.66 8.37 1.35
CA TYR A 177 16.37 8.05 0.11
C TYR A 177 16.34 6.55 -0.17
N LEU A 178 16.64 5.71 0.83
CA LEU A 178 16.66 4.25 0.65
C LEU A 178 15.27 3.68 0.30
N ASN A 179 14.19 4.21 0.88
CA ASN A 179 12.84 3.81 0.48
C ASN A 179 12.52 4.20 -0.97
N GLY A 180 12.91 5.41 -1.37
CA GLY A 180 12.81 5.86 -2.77
C GLY A 180 13.60 4.95 -3.71
N LEU A 181 14.86 4.65 -3.37
CA LEU A 181 15.71 3.76 -4.15
C LEU A 181 15.08 2.36 -4.29
N MET A 182 14.58 1.78 -3.20
CA MET A 182 13.91 0.47 -3.25
C MET A 182 12.67 0.48 -4.14
N ARG A 183 11.94 1.61 -4.22
CA ARG A 183 10.83 1.77 -5.17
C ARG A 183 11.35 1.78 -6.61
N SER A 184 12.35 2.60 -6.91
CA SER A 184 12.95 2.67 -8.25
C SER A 184 13.50 1.33 -8.72
N LEU A 185 14.11 0.54 -7.83
CA LEU A 185 14.60 -0.81 -8.13
C LEU A 185 13.47 -1.79 -8.45
N THR A 186 12.33 -1.67 -7.77
CA THR A 186 11.13 -2.48 -8.07
C THR A 186 10.54 -2.08 -9.42
N ASP A 187 10.40 -0.77 -9.67
CA ASP A 187 9.83 -0.24 -10.91
C ASP A 187 10.69 -0.62 -12.13
N ALA A 188 12.01 -0.71 -11.96
CA ALA A 188 12.94 -1.18 -12.98
C ALA A 188 13.04 -2.72 -13.11
N GLY A 189 12.24 -3.49 -12.35
CA GLY A 189 12.25 -4.96 -12.38
C GLY A 189 13.52 -5.61 -11.85
N ILE A 190 14.35 -4.86 -11.11
CA ILE A 190 15.61 -5.35 -10.51
C ILE A 190 15.31 -6.15 -9.23
N ILE A 191 14.32 -5.71 -8.47
CA ILE A 191 13.80 -6.46 -7.31
C ILE A 191 12.31 -6.71 -7.49
N ILE A 192 11.79 -7.74 -6.82
CA ILE A 192 10.38 -8.12 -6.87
C ILE A 192 9.80 -8.20 -5.46
N THR A 193 8.53 -7.80 -5.36
CA THR A 193 7.74 -7.99 -4.13
C THR A 193 6.88 -9.24 -4.28
N VAL A 194 7.06 -10.20 -3.37
CA VAL A 194 6.23 -11.40 -3.29
C VAL A 194 4.96 -11.07 -2.50
N PRO A 195 3.76 -11.25 -3.07
CA PRO A 195 2.51 -10.95 -2.40
C PRO A 195 2.23 -11.95 -1.27
N GLY A 196 1.50 -11.50 -0.25
CA GLY A 196 1.13 -12.29 0.94
C GLY A 196 0.58 -11.37 2.04
N GLU A 197 0.24 -11.94 3.20
CA GLU A 197 -0.22 -11.17 4.37
C GLU A 197 0.81 -10.09 4.77
N PHE A 198 2.10 -10.42 4.63
CA PHE A 198 3.22 -9.49 4.77
C PHE A 198 4.08 -9.51 3.50
N PRO A 199 4.04 -8.46 2.65
CA PRO A 199 4.82 -8.43 1.42
C PRO A 199 6.33 -8.50 1.67
N LEU A 200 6.98 -9.46 1.01
CA LEU A 200 8.43 -9.70 1.12
C LEU A 200 9.15 -9.26 -0.15
N VAL A 201 10.43 -8.91 -0.05
CA VAL A 201 11.21 -8.40 -1.20
C VAL A 201 12.44 -9.28 -1.44
N THR A 202 12.72 -9.54 -2.72
CA THR A 202 13.88 -10.34 -3.16
C THR A 202 14.40 -9.88 -4.54
N LEU A 203 15.53 -10.40 -4.96
CA LEU A 203 16.12 -10.11 -6.28
C LEU A 203 15.37 -10.84 -7.41
N THR A 204 15.27 -10.20 -8.58
CA THR A 204 14.95 -10.90 -9.83
C THR A 204 16.21 -11.48 -10.47
N SER A 205 16.06 -12.31 -11.50
CA SER A 205 17.19 -12.75 -12.33
C SER A 205 17.93 -11.58 -12.99
N PHE A 206 17.22 -10.50 -13.33
CA PHE A 206 17.83 -9.26 -13.82
C PHE A 206 18.61 -8.56 -12.71
N GLY A 207 18.03 -8.45 -11.51
CA GLY A 207 18.70 -7.87 -10.35
C GLY A 207 19.97 -8.59 -9.93
N GLU A 208 20.03 -9.91 -10.05
CA GLU A 208 21.27 -10.66 -9.79
C GLU A 208 22.38 -10.28 -10.77
N LYS A 209 22.06 -10.07 -12.05
CA LYS A 209 23.03 -9.61 -13.07
C LYS A 209 23.50 -8.19 -12.78
N VAL A 210 22.58 -7.28 -12.43
CA VAL A 210 22.91 -5.91 -12.03
C VAL A 210 23.81 -5.89 -10.78
N MET A 211 23.47 -6.69 -9.76
CA MET A 211 24.28 -6.83 -8.54
C MET A 211 25.70 -7.31 -8.84
N ARG A 212 25.87 -8.22 -9.81
CA ARG A 212 27.18 -8.71 -10.28
C ARG A 212 27.92 -7.74 -11.19
N GLY A 213 27.29 -6.65 -11.61
CA GLY A 213 27.84 -5.71 -12.58
C GLY A 213 27.87 -6.23 -14.02
N SER A 214 27.09 -7.27 -14.35
CA SER A 214 27.05 -7.86 -15.70
C SER A 214 25.87 -7.38 -16.55
N ALA A 215 25.04 -6.45 -16.04
CA ALA A 215 23.94 -5.85 -16.78
C ALA A 215 23.87 -4.34 -16.52
N LYS A 216 23.58 -3.58 -17.58
CA LYS A 216 23.26 -2.15 -17.49
C LYS A 216 21.80 -1.96 -17.07
N PHE A 217 21.52 -0.86 -16.38
CA PHE A 217 20.19 -0.50 -15.91
C PHE A 217 19.99 1.02 -15.93
N GLN A 218 18.74 1.44 -15.90
CA GLN A 218 18.34 2.83 -15.74
C GLN A 218 17.31 2.91 -14.64
N LEU A 219 17.36 3.98 -13.85
CA LEU A 219 16.40 4.23 -12.78
C LEU A 219 15.81 5.62 -12.94
N VAL A 220 14.58 5.77 -12.47
CA VAL A 220 14.09 7.05 -12.01
C VAL A 220 14.68 7.26 -10.61
N TRP A 221 15.67 8.15 -10.50
CA TRP A 221 16.45 8.28 -9.27
C TRP A 221 15.64 8.97 -8.17
N PRO A 222 15.70 8.47 -6.92
CA PRO A 222 15.05 9.14 -5.80
C PRO A 222 15.71 10.50 -5.55
N ASP A 223 14.95 11.44 -4.99
CA ASP A 223 15.47 12.73 -4.54
C ASP A 223 16.64 12.51 -3.55
N PRO A 224 17.86 12.97 -3.85
CA PRO A 224 19.02 12.85 -2.96
C PRO A 224 18.79 13.43 -1.56
N GLU A 225 17.89 14.40 -1.44
CA GLU A 225 17.57 15.08 -0.18
C GLU A 225 16.43 14.41 0.60
N ALA A 226 15.75 13.40 0.01
CA ALA A 226 14.65 12.66 0.65
C ALA A 226 15.07 11.95 1.95
N GLY A 227 16.37 11.76 2.20
CA GLY A 227 16.90 11.21 3.45
C GLY A 227 17.69 12.20 4.32
N LYS A 228 17.99 13.41 3.81
CA LYS A 228 18.77 14.44 4.51
C LYS A 228 17.93 15.43 5.29
N LYS A 229 16.63 15.51 4.99
CA LYS A 229 15.67 15.92 6.00
C LYS A 229 15.57 14.80 7.03
N GLU A 230 16.53 14.74 7.95
CA GLU A 230 16.10 14.49 9.31
C GLU A 230 15.01 15.52 9.56
N VAL A 231 13.75 15.10 9.54
CA VAL A 231 12.79 15.82 10.35
C VAL A 231 13.25 15.54 11.77
N ALA A 232 14.25 16.31 12.20
CA ALA A 232 14.63 16.42 13.59
C ALA A 232 13.35 16.91 14.24
N LEU A 233 12.58 15.95 14.75
CA LEU A 233 11.38 16.26 15.47
C LEU A 233 11.83 17.14 16.61
N LYS A 234 11.46 18.41 16.52
CA LYS A 234 11.84 19.39 17.53
C LYS A 234 11.35 18.85 18.86
N ASP A 235 12.27 18.65 19.79
CA ASP A 235 11.91 18.25 21.14
C ASP A 235 11.14 19.41 21.77
N HIS A 236 9.83 19.22 21.94
CA HIS A 236 8.95 20.22 22.54
C HIS A 236 8.85 20.05 24.06
N GLY A 237 9.60 19.10 24.64
CA GLY A 237 9.42 18.65 26.01
C GLY A 237 8.20 17.74 26.15
N PHE A 238 8.20 16.89 27.18
CA PHE A 238 7.06 16.03 27.46
C PHE A 238 5.88 16.87 27.96
N ASP A 239 4.74 16.77 27.28
CA ASP A 239 3.51 17.47 27.65
C ASP A 239 2.48 16.50 28.24
N ALA A 240 2.21 16.63 29.54
CA ALA A 240 1.30 15.75 30.27
C ALA A 240 -0.17 15.89 29.82
N GLN A 241 -0.58 17.08 29.40
CA GLN A 241 -1.95 17.33 28.95
C GLN A 241 -2.18 16.70 27.57
N LEU A 242 -1.25 16.89 26.64
CA LEU A 242 -1.27 16.22 25.35
C LEU A 242 -1.21 14.69 25.52
N TYR A 243 -0.36 14.20 26.41
CA TYR A 243 -0.29 12.76 26.70
C TYR A 243 -1.64 12.20 27.17
N SER A 244 -2.36 12.91 28.04
CA SER A 244 -3.70 12.50 28.47
C SER A 244 -4.69 12.43 27.30
N ILE A 245 -4.70 13.45 26.43
CA ILE A 245 -5.56 13.47 25.23
C ILE A 245 -5.27 12.26 24.33
N LEU A 246 -3.98 11.98 24.09
CA LEU A 246 -3.58 10.84 23.25
C LEU A 246 -3.92 9.50 23.90
N ARG A 247 -3.85 9.39 25.23
CA ARG A 247 -4.29 8.21 25.99
C ARG A 247 -5.79 7.96 25.80
N ASP A 248 -6.62 8.99 25.89
CA ASP A 248 -8.07 8.88 25.72
C ASP A 248 -8.46 8.51 24.28
N ILE A 249 -7.70 8.98 23.29
CA ILE A 249 -7.86 8.55 21.89
C ILE A 249 -7.54 7.06 21.76
N ARG A 250 -6.42 6.62 22.35
CA ARG A 250 -6.02 5.20 22.34
C ARG A 250 -7.08 4.31 22.97
N GLU A 251 -7.62 4.70 24.12
CA GLU A 251 -8.66 3.94 24.82
C GLU A 251 -9.96 3.83 24.01
N ARG A 252 -10.38 4.93 23.35
CA ARG A 252 -11.55 4.90 22.46
C ARG A 252 -11.37 3.98 21.27
N ILE A 253 -10.19 3.97 20.65
CA ILE A 253 -9.88 3.08 19.52
C ILE A 253 -9.83 1.63 20.01
N ALA A 254 -9.11 1.37 21.10
CA ALA A 254 -8.97 0.04 21.70
C ALA A 254 -10.33 -0.58 22.05
N LYS A 255 -11.23 0.20 22.67
CA LYS A 255 -12.59 -0.24 23.01
C LYS A 255 -13.44 -0.48 21.76
N ARG A 256 -13.31 0.34 20.71
CA ARG A 256 -14.06 0.19 19.46
C ARG A 256 -13.66 -1.08 18.71
N GLU A 257 -12.38 -1.40 18.71
CA GLU A 257 -11.83 -2.56 18.00
C GLU A 257 -11.74 -3.82 18.87
N ASP A 258 -12.20 -3.75 20.12
CA ASP A 258 -12.16 -4.83 21.11
C ASP A 258 -10.75 -5.43 21.29
N VAL A 259 -9.75 -4.56 21.42
CA VAL A 259 -8.34 -4.94 21.60
C VAL A 259 -7.73 -4.24 22.81
N PRO A 260 -6.75 -4.87 23.50
CA PRO A 260 -5.97 -4.19 24.53
C PRO A 260 -5.29 -2.90 24.01
N SER A 261 -5.26 -1.85 24.83
CA SER A 261 -4.80 -0.51 24.39
C SER A 261 -3.37 -0.48 23.86
N TYR A 262 -2.47 -1.31 24.41
CA TYR A 262 -1.08 -1.38 23.96
C TYR A 262 -0.93 -1.91 22.53
N ILE A 263 -1.95 -2.60 21.97
CA ILE A 263 -1.96 -3.07 20.58
C ILE A 263 -2.04 -1.88 19.61
N VAL A 264 -2.85 -0.86 19.94
CA VAL A 264 -2.98 0.38 19.17
C VAL A 264 -1.63 1.12 19.15
N PHE A 265 -1.16 1.56 20.31
CA PHE A 265 0.20 2.09 20.51
C PHE A 265 0.69 1.82 21.94
N PRO A 266 1.95 1.38 22.14
CA PRO A 266 2.53 1.23 23.47
C PRO A 266 2.78 2.60 24.12
N ASN A 267 2.92 2.65 25.45
CA ASN A 267 3.11 3.91 26.19
C ASN A 267 4.31 4.72 25.68
N LYS A 268 5.42 4.04 25.38
CA LYS A 268 6.63 4.67 24.80
C LYS A 268 6.33 5.45 23.52
N THR A 269 5.38 4.99 22.71
CA THR A 269 4.98 5.69 21.47
C THR A 269 4.13 6.92 21.77
N LEU A 270 3.21 6.84 22.74
CA LEU A 270 2.42 7.99 23.19
C LEU A 270 3.30 9.07 23.84
N GLU A 271 4.26 8.67 24.67
CA GLU A 271 5.25 9.56 25.27
C GLU A 271 6.06 10.26 24.17
N ALA A 272 6.49 9.51 23.16
CA ALA A 272 7.19 10.07 22.02
C ALA A 272 6.29 11.03 21.21
N MET A 273 5.02 10.70 20.97
CA MET A 273 4.08 11.62 20.31
C MET A 273 3.84 12.89 21.11
N ALA A 274 3.73 12.81 22.44
CA ALA A 274 3.56 13.97 23.31
C ALA A 274 4.81 14.87 23.33
N LYS A 275 5.99 14.25 23.25
CA LYS A 275 7.29 14.93 23.26
C LYS A 275 7.63 15.60 21.93
N TYR A 276 7.40 14.90 20.82
CA TYR A 276 7.86 15.30 19.49
C TYR A 276 6.75 15.91 18.62
N GLN A 277 5.49 15.71 18.99
CA GLN A 277 4.32 16.35 18.39
C GLN A 277 4.29 16.27 16.85
N PRO A 278 4.36 15.06 16.25
CA PRO A 278 4.33 14.89 14.80
C PRO A 278 3.03 15.43 14.21
N ILE A 279 3.13 16.11 13.06
CA ILE A 279 1.96 16.69 12.37
C ILE A 279 1.57 15.93 11.10
N ASP A 280 2.33 14.93 10.68
CA ASP A 280 2.03 14.12 9.51
C ASP A 280 2.48 12.67 9.70
N LEU A 281 2.08 11.81 8.75
CA LEU A 281 2.39 10.38 8.79
C LEU A 281 3.89 10.12 8.64
N GLU A 282 4.58 10.97 7.89
CA GLU A 282 6.03 10.88 7.66
C GLU A 282 6.77 11.07 8.99
N GLN A 283 6.47 12.17 9.70
CA GLN A 283 6.96 12.45 11.05
C GLN A 283 6.63 11.35 12.06
N ALA A 284 5.42 10.79 12.01
CA ALA A 284 5.04 9.70 12.90
C ALA A 284 5.86 8.43 12.65
N LEU A 285 6.21 8.11 11.40
CA LEU A 285 7.03 6.94 11.08
C LEU A 285 8.45 7.00 11.68
N HIS A 286 8.92 8.19 12.06
CA HIS A 286 10.19 8.37 12.74
C HIS A 286 10.12 8.13 14.26
N LEU A 287 8.93 7.97 14.84
CA LEU A 287 8.76 7.72 16.26
C LEU A 287 8.97 6.24 16.64
N PRO A 288 9.56 5.97 17.82
CA PRO A 288 9.76 4.61 18.29
C PRO A 288 8.42 3.88 18.51
N GLY A 289 8.32 2.66 18.00
CA GLY A 289 7.13 1.80 18.13
C GLY A 289 6.04 2.03 17.08
N ILE A 290 6.27 2.90 16.09
CA ILE A 290 5.38 3.12 14.95
C ILE A 290 5.90 2.39 13.71
N GLY A 291 5.31 1.22 13.43
CA GLY A 291 5.53 0.50 12.17
C GLY A 291 4.61 1.01 11.05
N ALA A 292 4.99 0.76 9.79
CA ALA A 292 4.23 1.19 8.61
C ALA A 292 2.75 0.74 8.63
N ALA A 293 2.47 -0.49 9.07
CA ALA A 293 1.11 -1.01 9.20
C ALA A 293 0.30 -0.29 10.30
N LYS A 294 0.92 0.02 11.44
CA LYS A 294 0.26 0.72 12.56
C LYS A 294 0.01 2.19 12.24
N VAL A 295 0.93 2.85 11.54
CA VAL A 295 0.76 4.27 11.19
C VAL A 295 -0.43 4.46 10.26
N GLN A 296 -0.58 3.59 9.26
CA GLN A 296 -1.70 3.68 8.32
C GLN A 296 -3.04 3.39 9.00
N ARG A 297 -3.07 2.40 9.91
CA ARG A 297 -4.30 1.98 10.59
C ARG A 297 -4.73 2.94 11.69
N TYR A 298 -3.79 3.41 12.51
CA TYR A 298 -4.13 4.10 13.77
C TYR A 298 -3.66 5.55 13.87
N ALA A 299 -2.71 6.05 13.06
CA ALA A 299 -2.08 7.34 13.38
C ALA A 299 -2.96 8.57 13.13
N LYS A 300 -3.91 8.51 12.19
CA LYS A 300 -4.69 9.68 11.77
C LYS A 300 -5.38 10.42 12.94
N PRO A 301 -6.13 9.76 13.84
CA PRO A 301 -6.75 10.43 15.00
C PRO A 301 -5.75 11.10 15.94
N PHE A 302 -4.56 10.51 16.13
CA PHE A 302 -3.52 11.09 16.99
C PHE A 302 -2.92 12.34 16.36
N LEU A 303 -2.61 12.29 15.05
CA LEU A 303 -2.07 13.42 14.30
C LEU A 303 -3.04 14.61 14.26
N GLU A 304 -4.33 14.34 14.10
CA GLU A 304 -5.37 15.39 14.15
C GLU A 304 -5.43 16.07 15.53
N ALA A 305 -5.35 15.30 16.61
CA ALA A 305 -5.32 15.85 17.97
C ALA A 305 -4.06 16.69 18.24
N ILE A 306 -2.89 16.24 17.76
CA ILE A 306 -1.64 16.98 17.89
C ILE A 306 -1.69 18.30 17.11
N LYS A 307 -2.27 18.31 15.89
CA LYS A 307 -2.48 19.53 15.13
C LYS A 307 -3.39 20.52 15.86
N ALA A 308 -4.48 20.02 16.45
CA ALA A 308 -5.39 20.85 17.23
C ALA A 308 -4.69 21.44 18.47
N TRP A 309 -3.91 20.62 19.18
CA TRP A 309 -3.10 21.04 20.34
C TRP A 309 -2.11 22.15 20.00
N LYS A 310 -1.41 22.04 18.87
CA LYS A 310 -0.47 23.07 18.41
C LYS A 310 -1.18 24.39 18.08
N LYS A 311 -2.37 24.31 17.47
CA LYS A 311 -3.17 25.51 17.14
C LYS A 311 -3.71 26.23 18.36
N SER A 312 -4.02 25.54 19.46
CA SER A 312 -4.55 26.16 20.67
C SER A 312 -3.49 26.84 21.55
N ARG A 313 -2.20 26.74 21.20
CA ARG A 313 -1.06 27.34 21.93
C ARG A 313 -0.29 28.37 21.10
N HIS A 314 -0.85 28.78 19.96
CA HIS A 314 -0.45 29.96 19.20
C HIS A 314 -1.59 30.97 19.27
#